data_AF-A0A136NLB5-F1
#
_entry.id   AF-A0A136NLB5-F1
#
_cell.length_a   1.000
_cell.length_b   1.000
_cell.length_c   1.000
_cell.angle_alpha   90.00
_cell.angle_beta   90.00
_cell.angle_gamma   90.00
#
_symmetry.space_group_name_H-M   'P 1'
#
loop_
_entity.id
_entity.type
_entity.pdbx_description
1 polymer ?
#
loop_
_entity_poly.entity_id
_entity_poly.type
_entity_poly.pdbx_seq_one_letter_code
_entity_poly.pdbx_strand_id
1 'polypeptide(L)'
;MTEFSKEIDAAFQKAWHSNKGGDAAWYEFMQHYGAEPLSEGLKAELLNSEMKISRGAFPIELRRVMEKIMAKHPNESKDFAMDQKVLEYYQKIKPFSGLGDIFANAATGTAKYSQGLQKAKHNTIKCKNCGAPRLEEMQYDNCMFCGSELFERA
;
A
#
# COMPACT_ATOMS: atom_id res chain seq x y z
N MET A 1 26.13 -0.04 3.94
CA MET A 1 24.74 0.07 4.43
C MET A 1 24.70 1.24 5.38
N THR A 2 24.00 2.31 5.01
CA THR A 2 23.91 3.54 5.81
C THR A 2 22.88 3.40 6.92
N GLU A 3 22.87 4.31 7.89
CA GLU A 3 21.89 4.27 8.98
C GLU A 3 20.47 4.45 8.47
N PHE A 4 20.26 5.34 7.49
CA PHE A 4 18.99 5.48 6.78
C PHE A 4 18.50 4.14 6.20
N SER A 5 19.36 3.43 5.46
CA SER A 5 18.97 2.15 4.84
C SER A 5 18.58 1.09 5.88
N LYS A 6 19.27 1.04 7.03
CA LYS A 6 18.91 0.12 8.12
C LYS A 6 17.55 0.46 8.72
N GLU A 7 17.26 1.75 8.93
CA GLU A 7 15.97 2.18 9.50
C GLU A 7 14.81 1.89 8.53
N ILE A 8 15.00 2.14 7.23
CA ILE A 8 14.01 1.79 6.19
C ILE A 8 13.76 0.28 6.16
N ASP A 9 14.82 -0.53 6.17
CA ASP A 9 14.69 -1.99 6.17
C ASP A 9 14.04 -2.50 7.47
N ALA A 10 14.40 -1.92 8.62
CA ALA A 10 13.78 -2.25 9.90
C ALA A 10 12.28 -1.93 9.91
N ALA A 11 11.88 -0.75 9.41
CA ALA A 11 10.48 -0.38 9.28
C ALA A 11 9.72 -1.34 8.36
N PHE A 12 10.32 -1.69 7.21
CA PHE A 12 9.74 -2.66 6.28
C PHE A 12 9.54 -4.04 6.93
N GLN A 13 10.57 -4.56 7.60
CA GLN A 13 10.50 -5.87 8.25
C GLN A 13 9.48 -5.88 9.40
N LYS A 14 9.47 -4.84 10.24
CA LYS A 14 8.52 -4.73 11.35
C LYS A 14 7.08 -4.69 10.86
N ALA A 15 6.79 -3.88 9.83
CA ALA A 15 5.47 -3.82 9.20
C ALA A 15 5.08 -5.13 8.51
N TRP A 16 6.03 -5.87 7.94
CA TRP A 16 5.77 -7.15 7.27
C TRP A 16 5.44 -8.29 8.25
N HIS A 17 6.12 -8.29 9.39
CA HIS A 17 6.00 -9.32 10.42
C HIS A 17 4.88 -9.05 11.42
N SER A 18 4.23 -7.88 11.38
CA SER A 18 3.09 -7.61 12.23
C SER A 18 1.86 -8.44 11.83
N ASN A 19 0.92 -8.55 12.77
CA ASN A 19 -0.41 -9.07 12.46
C ASN A 19 -1.12 -8.23 11.39
N LYS A 20 -2.13 -8.82 10.75
CA LYS A 20 -2.98 -8.17 9.75
C LYS A 20 -3.58 -6.89 10.32
N GLY A 21 -3.27 -5.76 9.70
CA GLY A 21 -3.72 -4.43 10.11
C GLY A 21 -2.86 -3.76 11.18
N GLY A 22 -1.72 -4.35 11.55
CA GLY A 22 -0.81 -3.82 12.58
C GLY A 22 -1.15 -4.32 13.99
N ASP A 23 -0.11 -4.63 14.79
CA ASP A 23 -0.22 -5.07 16.18
C ASP A 23 0.41 -4.06 17.15
N ALA A 24 0.34 -4.36 18.46
CA ALA A 24 0.90 -3.50 19.51
C ALA A 24 2.39 -3.19 19.27
N ALA A 25 3.19 -4.17 18.86
CA ALA A 25 4.61 -3.99 18.60
C ALA A 25 4.87 -3.08 17.39
N TRP A 26 4.01 -3.11 16.38
CA TRP A 26 4.03 -2.16 15.27
C TRP A 26 3.65 -0.74 15.73
N TYR A 27 2.61 -0.59 16.55
CA TYR A 27 2.19 0.73 17.03
C TYR A 27 3.21 1.37 17.97
N GLU A 28 3.87 0.59 18.84
CA GLU A 28 5.01 1.05 19.64
C GLU A 28 6.16 1.54 18.74
N PHE A 29 6.43 0.80 17.65
CA PHE A 29 7.44 1.21 16.68
C PHE A 29 7.07 2.51 15.96
N MET A 30 5.80 2.70 15.58
CA MET A 30 5.33 3.96 15.01
C MET A 30 5.50 5.14 15.99
N GLN A 31 5.17 4.92 17.27
CA GLN A 31 5.32 5.93 18.32
C GLN A 31 6.77 6.36 18.50
N HIS A 32 7.73 5.43 18.39
CA HIS A 32 9.16 5.76 18.44
C HIS A 32 9.56 6.82 17.40
N TYR A 33 8.94 6.78 16.22
CA TYR A 33 9.16 7.75 15.14
C TYR A 33 8.21 8.95 15.17
N GLY A 34 7.26 9.01 16.10
CA GLY A 34 6.21 10.01 16.12
C GLY A 34 5.29 9.93 14.90
N ALA A 35 5.10 8.73 14.34
CA ALA A 35 4.14 8.47 13.27
C ALA A 35 2.77 8.15 13.86
N GLU A 36 1.73 8.79 13.32
CA GLU A 36 0.36 8.60 13.79
C GLU A 36 -0.25 7.31 13.20
N PRO A 37 -0.87 6.44 14.02
CA PRO A 37 -1.61 5.29 13.52
C PRO A 37 -2.89 5.72 12.80
N LEU A 38 -3.49 4.81 12.03
CA LEU A 38 -4.84 5.04 11.51
C LEU A 38 -5.88 5.04 12.64
N SER A 39 -6.97 5.79 12.46
CA SER A 39 -8.11 5.69 13.35
C SER A 39 -8.78 4.33 13.23
N GLU A 40 -9.38 3.83 14.31
CA GLU A 40 -10.06 2.53 14.30
C GLU A 40 -11.17 2.43 13.25
N GLY A 41 -11.90 3.53 13.00
CA GLY A 41 -12.89 3.60 11.93
C GLY A 41 -12.28 3.39 10.55
N LEU A 42 -11.17 4.07 10.24
CA LEU A 42 -10.50 3.94 8.95
C LEU A 42 -9.84 2.56 8.78
N LYS A 43 -9.29 1.98 9.85
CA LYS A 43 -8.81 0.58 9.82
C LYS A 43 -9.92 -0.39 9.45
N ALA A 44 -11.08 -0.26 10.08
CA ALA A 44 -12.24 -1.10 9.78
C ALA A 44 -12.70 -0.94 8.33
N GLU A 45 -12.73 0.29 7.80
CA GLU A 45 -13.05 0.54 6.39
C GLU A 45 -12.04 -0.13 5.44
N LEU A 46 -10.73 0.03 5.70
CA LEU A 46 -9.68 -0.56 4.86
C LEU A 46 -9.70 -2.09 4.89
N LEU A 47 -9.94 -2.71 6.05
CA LEU A 47 -10.05 -4.18 6.17
C LEU A 47 -11.24 -4.76 5.39
N ASN A 48 -12.32 -3.98 5.28
CA ASN A 48 -13.53 -4.36 4.56
C ASN A 48 -13.52 -3.88 3.08
N SER A 49 -12.51 -3.10 2.68
CA SER A 49 -12.37 -2.62 1.31
C SER A 49 -12.01 -3.75 0.32
N GLU A 50 -12.14 -3.46 -0.97
CA GLU A 50 -11.66 -4.36 -2.04
C GLU A 50 -10.13 -4.57 -1.99
N MET A 51 -9.40 -3.60 -1.45
CA MET A 51 -7.94 -3.65 -1.28
C MET A 51 -7.58 -4.40 -0.01
N LYS A 52 -7.71 -5.73 -0.09
CA LYS A 52 -7.44 -6.61 1.02
C LYS A 52 -5.94 -6.73 1.27
N ILE A 53 -5.58 -6.93 2.54
CA ILE A 53 -4.26 -7.37 2.98
C ILE A 53 -4.39 -8.77 3.59
N SER A 54 -3.39 -9.61 3.39
CA SER A 54 -3.32 -10.96 3.97
C SER A 54 -2.58 -10.98 5.31
N ARG A 55 -1.66 -10.03 5.52
CA ARG A 55 -0.79 -9.90 6.69
C ARG A 55 -0.22 -8.49 6.78
N GLY A 56 0.52 -8.20 7.85
CA GLY A 56 1.26 -6.96 8.00
C GLY A 56 0.39 -5.73 8.30
N ALA A 57 1.06 -4.62 8.56
CA ALA A 57 0.48 -3.31 8.76
C ALA A 57 -0.09 -2.71 7.47
N PHE A 58 -0.81 -1.59 7.58
CA PHE A 58 -1.30 -0.90 6.41
C PHE A 58 -0.17 -0.16 5.66
N PRO A 59 -0.15 -0.16 4.32
CA PRO A 59 0.88 0.55 3.55
C PRO A 59 0.97 2.05 3.87
N ILE A 60 -0.17 2.71 4.14
CA ILE A 60 -0.19 4.11 4.56
C ILE A 60 0.50 4.35 5.92
N GLU A 61 0.43 3.40 6.86
CA GLU A 61 1.13 3.51 8.14
C GLU A 61 2.64 3.34 7.96
N LEU A 62 3.05 2.38 7.11
CA LEU A 62 4.46 2.22 6.75
C LEU A 62 5.01 3.49 6.09
N ARG A 63 4.25 4.10 5.17
CA ARG A 63 4.63 5.36 4.52
C ARG A 63 4.87 6.48 5.54
N ARG A 64 3.96 6.65 6.51
CA ARG A 64 4.10 7.66 7.58
C ARG A 64 5.40 7.47 8.37
N VAL A 65 5.76 6.23 8.70
CA VAL A 65 7.02 5.94 9.38
C VAL A 65 8.23 6.27 8.50
N MET A 66 8.20 5.86 7.23
CA MET A 66 9.28 6.16 6.30
C MET A 66 9.43 7.67 6.06
N GLU A 67 8.36 8.45 6.03
CA GLU A 67 8.40 9.92 5.95
C GLU A 67 9.14 10.52 7.15
N LYS A 68 8.94 9.98 8.36
CA LYS A 68 9.69 10.39 9.57
C LYS A 68 11.17 10.02 9.48
N ILE A 69 11.48 8.83 8.96
CA ILE A 69 12.87 8.40 8.74
C ILE A 69 13.56 9.30 7.70
N MET A 70 12.88 9.64 6.60
CA MET A 70 13.42 10.58 5.59
C MET A 70 13.66 11.97 6.17
N ALA A 71 12.74 12.48 6.99
CA ALA A 71 12.91 13.77 7.67
C ALA A 71 14.11 13.78 8.63
N LYS A 72 14.43 12.64 9.26
CA LYS A 72 15.63 12.46 10.10
C LYS A 72 16.92 12.41 9.28
N HIS A 73 16.87 11.96 8.03
CA HIS A 73 18.03 11.71 7.16
C HIS A 73 17.93 12.42 5.79
N PRO A 74 17.83 13.76 5.75
CA PRO A 74 17.44 14.51 4.53
C PRO A 74 18.42 14.33 3.36
N ASN A 75 19.71 14.19 3.63
CA ASN A 75 20.74 14.03 2.60
C ASN A 75 20.69 12.64 1.96
N GLU A 76 20.46 11.61 2.76
CA GLU A 76 20.40 10.21 2.30
C GLU A 76 19.06 9.89 1.64
N SER A 77 17.99 10.60 2.03
CA SER A 77 16.65 10.40 1.50
C SER A 77 16.39 11.03 0.13
N LYS A 78 17.31 11.88 -0.37
CA LYS A 78 17.06 12.73 -1.55
C LYS A 78 16.65 11.93 -2.79
N ASP A 79 17.28 10.78 -3.00
CA ASP A 79 17.03 9.91 -4.15
C ASP A 79 16.20 8.67 -3.77
N PHE A 80 15.60 8.66 -2.58
CA PHE A 80 14.82 7.52 -2.09
C PHE A 80 13.43 7.48 -2.74
N ALA A 81 13.19 6.43 -3.53
CA ALA A 81 11.91 6.20 -4.19
C ALA A 81 10.86 5.61 -3.22
N MET A 82 10.30 6.45 -2.36
CA MET A 82 9.27 6.08 -1.37
C MET A 82 8.10 5.30 -1.99
N ASP A 83 7.53 5.83 -3.07
CA ASP A 83 6.35 5.22 -3.70
C ASP A 83 6.63 3.80 -4.20
N GLN A 84 7.80 3.60 -4.81
CA GLN A 84 8.25 2.29 -5.25
C GLN A 84 8.42 1.32 -4.08
N LYS A 85 8.92 1.81 -2.94
CA LYS A 85 9.12 0.98 -1.74
C LYS A 85 7.81 0.58 -1.08
N VAL A 86 6.86 1.51 -0.98
CA VAL A 86 5.51 1.23 -0.46
C VAL A 86 4.75 0.30 -1.40
N LEU A 87 4.91 0.44 -2.72
CA LEU A 87 4.35 -0.47 -3.70
C LEU A 87 4.94 -1.89 -3.56
N GLU A 88 6.26 -2.01 -3.42
CA GLU A 88 6.94 -3.29 -3.17
C GLU A 88 6.38 -3.96 -1.93
N TYR A 89 6.20 -3.20 -0.84
CA TYR A 89 5.60 -3.69 0.39
C TYR A 89 4.17 -4.20 0.16
N TYR A 90 3.33 -3.38 -0.48
CA TYR A 90 1.95 -3.74 -0.75
C TYR A 90 1.82 -5.03 -1.58
N GLN A 91 2.66 -5.17 -2.62
CA GLN A 91 2.68 -6.38 -3.45
C GLN A 91 3.02 -7.64 -2.67
N LYS A 92 3.79 -7.54 -1.58
CA LYS A 92 4.07 -8.67 -0.71
C LYS A 92 2.88 -9.00 0.20
N ILE A 93 2.19 -7.99 0.74
CA ILE A 93 1.13 -8.22 1.76
C ILE A 93 -0.25 -8.47 1.17
N LYS A 94 -0.49 -8.11 -0.09
CA LYS A 94 -1.78 -8.38 -0.75
C LYS A 94 -2.07 -9.89 -0.75
N PRO A 95 -3.32 -10.32 -0.52
CA PRO A 95 -3.67 -11.73 -0.61
C PRO A 95 -3.44 -12.23 -2.03
N PHE A 96 -2.95 -13.47 -2.12
CA PHE A 96 -2.80 -14.16 -3.39
C PHE A 96 -4.19 -14.43 -3.98
N SER A 97 -4.64 -13.56 -4.89
CA SER A 97 -5.89 -13.75 -5.63
C SER A 97 -5.62 -14.67 -6.83
N GLY A 98 -5.57 -15.97 -6.58
CA GLY A 98 -5.42 -16.98 -7.62
C GLY A 98 -6.63 -17.00 -8.57
N LEU A 99 -6.41 -16.51 -9.78
CA LEU A 99 -6.97 -16.96 -11.08
C LEU A 99 -6.33 -16.12 -12.20
N GLY A 100 -6.23 -14.79 -12.04
CA GLY A 100 -5.56 -13.91 -13.01
C GLY A 100 -4.07 -14.19 -13.18
N ASP A 101 -3.35 -14.45 -12.09
CA ASP A 101 -1.92 -14.78 -12.12
C ASP A 101 -1.63 -16.20 -12.66
N ILE A 102 -2.64 -17.10 -12.63
CA ILE A 102 -2.55 -18.44 -13.23
C ILE A 102 -2.66 -18.36 -14.76
N PHE A 103 -3.52 -17.46 -15.27
CA PHE A 103 -3.73 -17.28 -16.71
C PHE A 103 -2.75 -16.31 -17.38
N ALA A 104 -1.94 -15.56 -16.63
CA ALA A 104 -0.90 -14.69 -17.19
C ALA A 104 0.13 -15.47 -18.05
N ASN A 105 0.35 -16.76 -17.74
CA ASN A 105 1.18 -17.67 -18.56
C ASN A 105 0.38 -18.63 -19.46
N ALA A 106 -0.95 -18.69 -19.33
CA ALA A 106 -1.83 -19.52 -20.16
C ALA A 106 -2.55 -18.73 -21.26
N ALA A 107 -2.37 -17.40 -21.31
CA ALA A 107 -2.90 -16.50 -22.34
C ALA A 107 -2.38 -16.77 -23.76
N THR A 108 -1.49 -17.77 -23.94
CA THR A 108 -1.08 -18.28 -25.25
C THR A 108 -2.12 -19.24 -25.88
N GLY A 109 -3.19 -19.63 -25.16
CA GLY A 109 -4.10 -20.69 -25.64
C GLY A 109 -5.61 -20.50 -25.52
N THR A 110 -6.15 -19.48 -24.82
CA THR A 110 -7.57 -19.54 -24.40
C THR A 110 -8.42 -18.33 -24.81
N ALA A 111 -8.26 -17.83 -26.03
CA ALA A 111 -9.04 -16.70 -26.57
C ALA A 111 -10.41 -17.06 -27.17
N LYS A 112 -11.15 -18.07 -26.68
CA LYS A 112 -12.39 -18.52 -27.36
C LYS A 112 -13.71 -18.56 -26.59
N TYR A 113 -13.79 -18.32 -25.26
CA TYR A 113 -15.06 -18.54 -24.54
C TYR A 113 -15.40 -17.55 -23.41
N SER A 114 -15.31 -16.25 -23.65
CA SER A 114 -15.84 -15.26 -22.68
C SER A 114 -16.68 -14.15 -23.34
N GLN A 115 -17.61 -14.54 -24.21
CA GLN A 115 -18.76 -13.69 -24.55
C GLN A 115 -19.90 -13.99 -23.57
N GLY A 116 -20.04 -13.22 -22.48
CA GLY A 116 -21.22 -13.38 -21.62
C GLY A 116 -21.17 -12.77 -20.22
N LEU A 117 -20.03 -12.31 -19.71
CA LEU A 117 -20.01 -11.61 -18.42
C LEU A 117 -20.22 -10.12 -18.64
N GLN A 118 -21.41 -9.64 -18.27
CA GLN A 118 -21.73 -8.22 -18.19
C GLN A 118 -20.68 -7.52 -17.33
N LYS A 119 -19.92 -6.60 -17.94
CA LYS A 119 -19.03 -5.69 -17.24
C LYS A 119 -19.90 -4.67 -16.50
N ALA A 120 -20.00 -4.78 -15.18
CA ALA A 120 -20.33 -3.63 -14.36
C ALA A 120 -19.19 -2.60 -14.53
N LYS A 121 -19.36 -1.69 -15.48
CA LYS A 121 -18.50 -0.52 -15.65
C LYS A 121 -18.90 0.52 -14.60
N HIS A 122 -18.42 0.36 -13.38
CA HIS A 122 -18.04 1.54 -12.63
C HIS A 122 -16.65 1.92 -13.13
N ASN A 123 -16.53 3.10 -13.76
CA ASN A 123 -15.22 3.67 -14.07
C ASN A 123 -14.58 4.12 -12.76
N THR A 124 -14.22 3.17 -11.89
CA THR A 124 -13.56 3.50 -10.64
C THR A 124 -12.16 3.99 -10.98
N ILE A 125 -11.94 5.30 -10.91
CA ILE A 125 -10.61 5.89 -11.06
C ILE A 125 -9.69 5.19 -10.05
N LYS A 126 -8.53 4.71 -10.47
CA LYS A 126 -7.60 3.99 -9.59
C LYS A 126 -6.43 4.88 -9.19
N CYS A 127 -5.86 4.64 -8.02
CA CYS A 127 -4.59 5.21 -7.61
C CYS A 127 -3.50 4.75 -8.60
N LYS A 128 -2.74 5.69 -9.18
CA LYS A 128 -1.65 5.38 -10.12
C LYS A 128 -0.52 4.56 -9.46
N ASN A 129 -0.31 4.72 -8.14
CA ASN A 129 0.75 4.03 -7.42
C ASN A 129 0.36 2.59 -7.01
N CYS A 130 -0.72 2.42 -6.24
CA CYS A 130 -1.08 1.11 -5.68
C CYS A 130 -2.27 0.41 -6.37
N GLY A 131 -2.96 1.09 -7.29
CA GLY A 131 -4.13 0.54 -7.98
C GLY A 131 -5.43 0.54 -7.15
N ALA A 132 -5.42 1.08 -5.92
CA ALA A 132 -6.63 1.18 -5.09
C ALA A 132 -7.75 1.95 -5.79
N PRO A 133 -9.03 1.52 -5.66
CA PRO A 133 -10.15 2.30 -6.16
C PRO A 133 -10.22 3.64 -5.42
N ARG A 134 -10.43 4.73 -6.18
CA ARG A 134 -10.70 6.06 -5.66
C ARG A 134 -12.20 6.27 -5.60
N LEU A 135 -12.66 6.92 -4.54
CA LEU A 135 -14.02 7.45 -4.45
C LEU A 135 -14.01 8.79 -5.19
N GLU A 136 -14.80 8.92 -6.27
CA GLU A 136 -14.80 10.08 -7.16
C GLU A 136 -15.05 11.43 -6.45
N GLU A 137 -15.76 11.42 -5.31
CA GLU A 137 -16.27 12.64 -4.66
C GLU A 137 -15.59 13.02 -3.33
N MET A 138 -14.64 12.22 -2.79
CA MET A 138 -14.12 12.49 -1.43
C MET A 138 -12.60 12.31 -1.23
N GLN A 139 -11.84 12.00 -2.29
CA GLN A 139 -10.40 11.77 -2.19
C GLN A 139 -9.60 12.86 -2.94
N TYR A 140 -9.33 13.95 -2.22
CA TYR A 140 -8.82 15.18 -2.82
C TYR A 140 -7.29 15.30 -2.88
N ASP A 141 -6.53 14.63 -2.00
CA ASP A 141 -5.07 14.79 -1.97
C ASP A 141 -4.32 13.47 -2.05
N ASN A 142 -4.50 12.58 -1.06
CA ASN A 142 -3.72 11.35 -0.92
C ASN A 142 -4.60 10.09 -1.00
N CYS A 143 -4.02 9.01 -1.50
CA CYS A 143 -4.65 7.70 -1.52
C CYS A 143 -4.89 7.21 -0.08
N MET A 144 -6.15 6.93 0.29
CA MET A 144 -6.47 6.41 1.64
C MET A 144 -5.79 5.07 1.95
N PHE A 145 -5.40 4.30 0.92
CA PHE A 145 -4.81 2.99 1.10
C PHE A 145 -3.28 3.03 1.23
N CYS A 146 -2.59 3.70 0.30
CA CYS A 146 -1.12 3.72 0.26
C CYS A 146 -0.49 5.06 0.66
N GLY A 147 -1.28 6.11 0.86
CA GLY A 147 -0.81 7.46 1.21
C GLY A 147 -0.20 8.28 0.08
N SER A 148 -0.01 7.74 -1.13
CA SER A 148 0.57 8.48 -2.26
C SER A 148 -0.33 9.60 -2.76
N GLU A 149 0.27 10.69 -3.22
CA GLU A 149 -0.43 11.83 -3.85
C GLU A 149 -1.22 11.33 -5.07
N LEU A 150 -2.48 11.76 -5.18
CA LEU A 150 -3.41 11.34 -6.23
C LEU A 150 -3.42 12.26 -7.44
N PHE A 151 -2.88 13.47 -7.31
CA PHE A 151 -2.84 14.51 -8.33
C PHE A 151 -1.42 15.06 -8.44
N GLU A 152 -0.96 15.29 -9.67
CA GLU A 152 0.30 15.99 -9.92
C GLU A 152 0.08 17.48 -9.60
N ARG A 153 0.99 18.09 -8.82
CA ARG A 153 0.97 19.54 -8.58
C ARG A 153 1.28 20.22 -9.92
N ALA A 154 0.35 21.06 -10.38
CA ALA A 154 0.48 21.85 -11.61
C ALA A 154 1.63 22.87 -11.54
#